data_AF-A0A5C5TA67-F1
#
_entry.id   AF-A0A5C5TA67-F1
#
_cell.length_a   1.000
_cell.length_b   1.000
_cell.length_c   1.000
_cell.angle_alpha   90.00
_cell.angle_beta   90.00
_cell.angle_gamma   90.00
#
_symmetry.space_group_name_H-M   'P 1'
#
loop_
_entity.id
_entity.type
_entity.pdbx_description
1 polymer ?
#
loop_
_entity_poly.entity_id
_entity_poly.type
_entity_poly.pdbx_seq_one_letter_code
_entity_poly.pdbx_strand_id
1 'polypeptide(L)'
;MKEKLFIYDTVAADNRKQAEVRFSAIEHAFSVHALPVASKAELQSGLDKLVADGRTFERVLFQTHGNTGRIWIGEDVVRHTDWQTTFAGRNYHRLFPAFTRVYFDGCLVADGDMGTAFLTAAGATLLRQAGGVVFASTELGEGIAVGVPFVGGHTLYSRDSFEYIYFKPGGIVDAKPSAARVAMTKLGW
;
A
#
# COMPACT_ATOMS: atom_id res chain seq x y z
N MET A 1 -14.88 14.44 2.65
CA MET A 1 -13.80 14.42 1.65
C MET A 1 -13.15 13.05 1.68
N LYS A 2 -12.64 12.59 0.54
CA LYS A 2 -11.98 11.28 0.40
C LYS A 2 -10.54 11.41 0.90
N GLU A 3 -10.22 10.81 2.04
CA GLU A 3 -8.86 10.85 2.61
C GLU A 3 -8.03 9.66 2.12
N LYS A 4 -6.78 9.92 1.76
CA LYS A 4 -5.81 8.89 1.34
C LYS A 4 -4.72 8.79 2.41
N LEU A 5 -4.32 7.58 2.79
CA LEU A 5 -3.17 7.36 3.66
C LEU A 5 -1.92 7.09 2.83
N PHE A 6 -0.85 7.83 3.08
CA PHE A 6 0.43 7.66 2.41
C PHE A 6 1.49 7.32 3.45
N ILE A 7 1.91 6.06 3.47
CA ILE A 7 2.91 5.52 4.39
C ILE A 7 4.22 5.45 3.63
N TYR A 8 5.30 5.98 4.19
CA TYR A 8 6.59 5.97 3.50
C TYR A 8 7.76 5.75 4.45
N ASP A 9 8.73 4.99 3.95
CA ASP A 9 9.99 4.79 4.63
C ASP A 9 10.83 6.07 4.59
N THR A 10 11.16 6.59 5.77
CA THR A 10 11.95 7.81 5.94
C THR A 10 13.45 7.57 5.93
N VAL A 11 13.93 6.33 6.01
CA VAL A 11 15.36 6.03 6.01
C VAL A 11 15.92 6.12 4.59
N ALA A 12 15.18 5.58 3.62
CA ALA A 12 15.55 5.60 2.21
C ALA A 12 15.36 6.99 1.57
N ALA A 13 16.45 7.53 1.01
CA ALA A 13 16.48 8.91 0.51
C ALA A 13 15.62 9.15 -0.73
N ASP A 14 15.47 8.14 -1.57
CA ASP A 14 14.55 8.13 -2.71
C ASP A 14 13.10 8.19 -2.22
N ASN A 15 12.69 7.36 -1.26
CA ASN A 15 11.32 7.38 -0.73
C ASN A 15 10.94 8.74 -0.14
N ARG A 16 11.85 9.39 0.61
CA ARG A 16 11.65 10.77 1.09
C ARG A 16 11.41 11.76 -0.05
N LYS A 17 12.27 11.74 -1.08
CA LYS A 17 12.15 12.62 -2.25
C LYS A 17 10.86 12.38 -3.03
N GLN A 18 10.46 11.12 -3.22
CA GLN A 18 9.19 10.78 -3.89
C GLN A 18 8.00 11.32 -3.09
N ALA A 19 8.01 11.19 -1.77
CA ALA A 19 6.99 11.72 -0.89
C ALA A 19 6.90 13.26 -0.98
N GLU A 20 8.03 13.98 -0.90
CA GLU A 20 8.10 15.45 -1.03
C GLU A 20 7.50 15.95 -2.35
N VAL A 21 7.82 15.30 -3.47
CA VAL A 21 7.26 15.68 -4.78
C VAL A 21 5.77 15.38 -4.86
N ARG A 22 5.32 14.22 -4.36
CA ARG A 22 3.90 13.87 -4.35
C ARG A 22 3.09 14.83 -3.47
N PHE A 23 3.61 15.26 -2.32
CA PHE A 23 2.89 16.18 -1.46
C PHE A 23 2.89 17.63 -1.95
N SER A 24 3.96 18.07 -2.63
CA SER A 24 4.00 19.42 -3.22
C SER A 24 3.12 19.58 -4.47
N ALA A 25 2.84 18.49 -5.20
CA ALA A 25 1.99 18.51 -6.38
C ALA A 25 0.48 18.38 -6.09
N ILE A 26 0.06 18.03 -4.87
CA ILE A 26 -1.35 17.87 -4.50
C ILE A 26 -1.89 19.22 -4.01
N GLU A 27 -1.91 20.20 -4.92
CA GLU A 27 -2.70 21.40 -4.74
C GLU A 27 -4.16 21.07 -5.14
N HIS A 28 -5.04 20.95 -4.13
CA HIS A 28 -6.50 21.20 -4.19
C HIS A 28 -7.54 20.06 -4.38
N ALA A 29 -7.22 18.80 -4.65
CA ALA A 29 -8.28 17.78 -4.92
C ALA A 29 -8.49 16.68 -3.86
N PHE A 30 -7.47 16.33 -3.06
CA PHE A 30 -7.54 15.23 -2.11
C PHE A 30 -6.84 15.56 -0.79
N SER A 31 -7.41 15.14 0.34
CA SER A 31 -6.72 15.18 1.63
C SER A 31 -5.83 13.95 1.73
N VAL A 32 -4.52 14.15 1.87
CA VAL A 32 -3.55 13.07 2.08
C VAL A 32 -3.02 13.15 3.50
N HIS A 33 -3.10 12.03 4.21
CA HIS A 33 -2.47 11.84 5.50
C HIS A 33 -1.13 11.15 5.29
N ALA A 34 -0.04 11.85 5.57
CA ALA A 34 1.29 11.28 5.53
C ALA A 34 1.61 10.58 6.85
N LEU A 35 2.07 9.33 6.78
CA LEU A 35 2.59 8.56 7.90
C LEU A 35 4.07 8.20 7.61
N PRO A 36 5.02 9.08 7.99
CA PRO A 36 6.43 8.75 7.95
C PRO A 36 6.75 7.64 8.96
N VAL A 37 7.52 6.65 8.53
CA VAL A 37 7.98 5.54 9.38
C VAL A 37 9.46 5.25 9.12
N ALA A 38 10.22 4.92 10.17
CA ALA A 38 11.63 4.52 10.07
C ALA A 38 11.87 3.06 10.50
N SER A 39 10.85 2.40 11.06
CA SER A 39 10.92 1.01 11.51
C SER A 39 9.55 0.33 11.43
N LYS A 40 9.53 -1.00 11.55
CA LYS A 40 8.29 -1.80 11.69
C LYS A 40 7.51 -1.42 12.95
N ALA A 41 8.21 -1.09 14.04
CA ALA A 41 7.59 -0.65 15.29
C ALA A 41 6.87 0.70 15.14
N GLU A 42 7.46 1.65 14.39
CA GLU A 42 6.83 2.93 14.08
C GLU A 42 5.63 2.79 13.13
N LEU A 43 5.72 1.89 12.13
CA LEU A 43 4.56 1.57 11.30
C LEU A 43 3.40 1.07 12.16
N GLN A 44 3.68 0.13 13.05
CA GLN A 44 2.69 -0.43 13.95
C GLN A 44 2.08 0.63 14.87
N SER A 45 2.90 1.43 15.56
CA SER A 45 2.40 2.46 16.49
C SER A 45 1.65 3.58 15.76
N GLY A 46 2.08 3.95 14.55
CA GLY A 46 1.40 4.90 13.69
C GLY A 46 0.01 4.43 13.29
N LEU A 47 -0.12 3.19 12.81
CA LEU A 47 -1.43 2.62 12.47
C LEU A 47 -2.33 2.46 13.71
N ASP A 48 -1.77 2.04 14.86
CA ASP A 48 -2.51 1.94 16.13
C ASP A 48 -3.07 3.31 16.54
N LYS A 49 -2.27 4.37 16.42
CA LYS A 49 -2.70 5.74 16.70
C LYS A 49 -3.82 6.18 15.76
N LEU A 50 -3.74 5.90 14.46
CA LEU A 50 -4.80 6.23 13.52
C LEU A 50 -6.12 5.52 13.85
N VAL A 51 -6.05 4.27 14.32
CA VAL A 51 -7.24 3.54 14.80
C VAL A 51 -7.80 4.19 16.07
N ALA A 52 -6.95 4.51 17.04
CA ALA A 52 -7.36 5.15 18.29
C ALA A 52 -8.00 6.53 18.05
N ASP A 53 -7.48 7.28 17.09
CA ASP A 53 -7.99 8.59 16.68
C ASP A 53 -9.25 8.48 15.80
N GLY A 54 -9.74 7.27 15.50
CA GLY A 54 -10.95 7.03 14.71
C GLY A 54 -10.83 7.45 13.24
N ARG A 55 -9.61 7.50 12.69
CA ARG A 55 -9.35 7.90 11.30
C ARG A 55 -9.81 6.83 10.33
N THR A 56 -10.21 7.27 9.13
CA THR A 56 -10.64 6.39 8.05
C THR A 56 -10.11 6.90 6.72
N PHE A 57 -9.84 5.99 5.79
CA PHE A 57 -9.21 6.26 4.52
C PHE A 57 -9.88 5.43 3.41
N GLU A 58 -9.92 5.97 2.20
CA GLU A 58 -10.44 5.25 1.01
C GLU A 58 -9.35 4.48 0.26
N ARG A 59 -8.09 4.90 0.44
CA ARG A 59 -6.92 4.35 -0.24
C ARG A 59 -5.73 4.42 0.69
N VAL A 60 -4.83 3.46 0.55
CA VAL A 60 -3.53 3.49 1.21
C VAL A 60 -2.43 3.10 0.23
N LEU A 61 -1.32 3.82 0.31
CA LEU A 61 -0.08 3.53 -0.39
C LEU A 61 1.03 3.32 0.63
N PHE A 62 1.82 2.27 0.43
CA PHE A 62 3.07 2.02 1.12
C PHE A 62 4.24 2.27 0.14
N GLN A 63 4.99 3.34 0.34
CA GLN A 63 6.17 3.71 -0.45
C GLN A 63 7.42 3.18 0.24
N THR A 64 7.98 2.10 -0.29
CA THR A 64 9.05 1.34 0.38
C THR A 64 9.94 0.65 -0.64
N HIS A 65 11.14 0.21 -0.24
CA HIS A 65 11.79 -0.84 -1.02
C HIS A 65 11.03 -2.16 -0.89
N GLY A 66 11.09 -2.96 -1.95
CA GLY A 66 10.41 -4.25 -2.04
C GLY A 66 11.33 -5.36 -2.49
N ASN A 67 10.92 -6.60 -2.24
CA ASN A 67 11.42 -7.81 -2.87
C ASN A 67 10.32 -8.89 -2.78
N THR A 68 10.48 -10.03 -3.45
CA THR A 68 9.55 -11.17 -3.46
C THR A 68 8.94 -11.46 -2.08
N GLY A 69 7.66 -11.11 -1.91
CA GLY A 69 6.88 -11.35 -0.68
C GLY A 69 7.23 -10.50 0.54
N ARG A 70 7.87 -9.33 0.36
CA ARG A 70 8.25 -8.44 1.48
C ARG A 70 8.42 -6.98 1.09
N ILE A 71 8.27 -6.11 2.09
CA ILE A 71 8.69 -4.70 2.04
C ILE A 71 9.72 -4.40 3.12
N TRP A 72 10.47 -3.32 2.93
CA TRP A 72 11.47 -2.82 3.88
C TRP A 72 11.03 -1.48 4.46
N ILE A 73 11.24 -1.30 5.77
CA ILE A 73 11.03 -0.03 6.47
C ILE A 73 12.26 0.20 7.34
N GLY A 74 13.15 1.08 6.90
CA GLY A 74 14.49 1.16 7.48
C GLY A 74 15.23 -0.18 7.33
N GLU A 75 15.71 -0.72 8.45
CA GLU A 75 16.39 -2.03 8.49
C GLU A 75 15.42 -3.19 8.70
N ASP A 76 14.15 -2.91 9.01
CA ASP A 76 13.16 -3.94 9.27
C ASP A 76 12.54 -4.49 7.99
N VAL A 77 12.28 -5.79 8.01
CA VAL A 77 11.50 -6.48 6.97
C VAL A 77 10.09 -6.76 7.49
N VAL A 78 9.09 -6.47 6.63
CA VAL A 78 7.71 -6.91 6.82
C VAL A 78 7.38 -8.00 5.80
N ARG A 79 6.96 -9.17 6.28
CA ARG A 79 6.56 -10.35 5.49
C ARG A 79 5.11 -10.74 5.78
N HIS A 80 4.60 -11.74 5.08
CA HIS A 80 3.27 -12.32 5.35
C HIS A 80 3.09 -12.77 6.81
N THR A 81 4.14 -13.33 7.43
CA THR A 81 4.11 -13.76 8.84
C THR A 81 3.92 -12.59 9.80
N ASP A 82 4.49 -11.42 9.52
CA ASP A 82 4.31 -10.23 10.35
C ASP A 82 2.86 -9.73 10.27
N TRP A 83 2.23 -9.78 9.09
CA TRP A 83 0.81 -9.46 8.94
C TRP A 83 -0.11 -10.37 9.76
N GLN A 84 0.26 -11.64 9.87
CA GLN A 84 -0.50 -12.67 10.61
C GLN A 84 -0.23 -12.67 12.12
N THR A 85 0.91 -12.11 12.57
CA THR A 85 1.32 -12.17 13.98
C THR A 85 1.40 -10.78 14.60
N THR A 86 2.26 -9.91 14.08
CA THR A 86 2.52 -8.57 14.61
C THR A 86 1.36 -7.61 14.37
N PHE A 87 0.77 -7.63 13.18
CA PHE A 87 -0.30 -6.68 12.80
C PHE A 87 -1.72 -7.25 12.98
N ALA A 88 -1.86 -8.56 13.19
CA ALA A 88 -3.14 -9.20 13.37
C ALA A 88 -3.83 -8.77 14.69
N GLY A 89 -5.15 -8.69 14.67
CA GLY A 89 -5.96 -8.38 15.87
C GLY A 89 -5.98 -6.91 16.29
N ARG A 90 -5.29 -6.01 15.58
CA ARG A 90 -5.15 -4.58 15.97
C ARG A 90 -6.22 -3.65 15.40
N ASN A 91 -7.27 -4.23 14.83
CA ASN A 91 -8.41 -3.51 14.27
C ASN A 91 -8.10 -2.55 13.11
N TYR A 92 -7.01 -2.76 12.36
CA TYR A 92 -6.67 -1.91 11.20
C TYR A 92 -7.71 -1.92 10.09
N HIS A 93 -8.58 -2.92 10.03
CA HIS A 93 -9.76 -2.90 9.15
C HIS A 93 -10.69 -1.71 9.38
N ARG A 94 -10.69 -1.11 10.58
CA ARG A 94 -11.47 0.09 10.89
C ARG A 94 -10.96 1.33 10.16
N LEU A 95 -9.69 1.35 9.78
CA LEU A 95 -9.12 2.42 8.95
C LEU A 95 -9.72 2.41 7.54
N PHE A 96 -10.34 1.31 7.11
CA PHE A 96 -10.81 1.09 5.75
C PHE A 96 -12.27 0.59 5.75
N PRO A 97 -13.24 1.45 6.13
CA PRO A 97 -14.63 1.06 6.36
C PRO A 97 -15.44 0.80 5.08
N ALA A 98 -14.85 1.08 3.91
CA ALA A 98 -15.45 0.88 2.59
C ALA A 98 -14.48 0.11 1.68
N PHE A 99 -14.89 -0.16 0.44
CA PHE A 99 -14.00 -0.79 -0.55
C PHE A 99 -12.74 0.06 -0.73
N THR A 100 -11.60 -0.49 -0.32
CA THR A 100 -10.32 0.24 -0.29
C THR A 100 -9.31 -0.37 -1.25
N ARG A 101 -8.48 0.49 -1.85
CA ARG A 101 -7.30 0.10 -2.62
C ARG A 101 -6.05 0.22 -1.74
N VAL A 102 -5.33 -0.88 -1.59
CA VAL A 102 -4.04 -0.97 -0.89
C VAL A 102 -2.96 -1.24 -1.92
N TYR A 103 -1.90 -0.45 -1.90
CA TYR A 103 -0.75 -0.65 -2.77
C TYR A 103 0.54 -0.64 -2.01
N PHE A 104 1.38 -1.59 -2.36
CA PHE A 104 2.77 -1.61 -1.99
C PHE A 104 3.61 -1.17 -3.19
N ASP A 105 4.03 0.09 -3.18
CA ASP A 105 4.96 0.65 -4.15
C ASP A 105 6.37 0.23 -3.77
N GLY A 106 6.73 -0.98 -4.21
CA GLY A 106 8.06 -1.56 -4.08
C GLY A 106 8.26 -2.65 -5.15
N CYS A 107 9.51 -2.85 -5.55
CA CYS A 107 9.88 -3.82 -6.58
C CYS A 107 9.59 -5.26 -6.14
N LEU A 108 9.12 -6.11 -7.05
CA LEU A 108 8.92 -7.56 -6.86
C LEU A 108 8.06 -7.96 -5.65
N VAL A 109 7.35 -7.05 -4.97
CA VAL A 109 6.60 -7.36 -3.74
C VAL A 109 5.58 -8.47 -3.98
N ALA A 110 4.94 -8.45 -5.16
CA ALA A 110 3.95 -9.43 -5.59
C ALA A 110 4.53 -10.63 -6.35
N ASP A 111 5.85 -10.73 -6.51
CA ASP A 111 6.44 -11.81 -7.30
C ASP A 111 6.25 -13.21 -6.63
N GLY A 112 5.82 -14.19 -7.42
CA GLY A 112 5.64 -15.59 -7.05
C GLY A 112 4.69 -15.86 -5.86
N ASP A 113 4.69 -17.12 -5.40
CA ASP A 113 3.82 -17.58 -4.30
C ASP A 113 4.00 -16.78 -3.01
N MET A 114 5.23 -16.32 -2.75
CA MET A 114 5.54 -15.50 -1.57
C MET A 114 4.91 -14.10 -1.68
N GLY A 115 4.87 -13.52 -2.88
CA GLY A 115 4.17 -12.29 -3.17
C GLY A 115 2.67 -12.43 -2.97
N THR A 116 2.06 -13.47 -3.54
CA THR A 116 0.63 -13.78 -3.33
C THR A 116 0.33 -13.97 -1.84
N ALA A 117 1.16 -14.68 -1.09
CA ALA A 117 1.00 -14.87 0.35
C ALA A 117 1.09 -13.55 1.13
N PHE A 118 2.02 -12.68 0.75
CA PHE A 118 2.18 -11.34 1.34
C PHE A 118 0.93 -10.47 1.12
N LEU A 119 0.46 -10.34 -0.12
CA LEU A 119 -0.73 -9.55 -0.45
C LEU A 119 -1.99 -10.13 0.22
N THR A 120 -2.09 -11.47 0.27
CA THR A 120 -3.20 -12.17 0.92
C THR A 120 -3.26 -11.82 2.41
N ALA A 121 -2.13 -11.94 3.11
CA ALA A 121 -2.05 -11.66 4.53
C ALA A 121 -2.31 -10.18 4.85
N ALA A 122 -1.73 -9.26 4.07
CA ALA A 122 -1.96 -7.83 4.23
C ALA A 122 -3.45 -7.47 4.05
N GLY A 123 -4.09 -7.97 2.99
CA GLY A 123 -5.50 -7.69 2.73
C GLY A 123 -6.45 -8.32 3.74
N ALA A 124 -6.16 -9.51 4.25
CA ALA A 124 -6.93 -10.13 5.33
C ALA A 124 -6.90 -9.27 6.62
N THR A 125 -5.78 -8.59 6.89
CA THR A 125 -5.63 -7.69 8.05
C THR A 125 -6.29 -6.32 7.82
N LEU A 126 -6.06 -5.71 6.65
CA LEU A 126 -6.47 -4.32 6.36
C LEU A 126 -7.88 -4.22 5.79
N LEU A 127 -8.36 -5.20 5.04
CA LEU A 127 -9.60 -5.10 4.25
C LEU A 127 -10.72 -5.99 4.79
N ARG A 128 -10.58 -6.49 6.03
CA ARG A 128 -11.55 -7.41 6.64
C ARG A 128 -12.97 -6.87 6.70
N GLN A 129 -13.15 -5.55 6.90
CA GLN A 129 -14.47 -4.97 7.13
C GLN A 129 -15.32 -4.91 5.87
N ALA A 130 -14.84 -4.22 4.83
CA ALA A 130 -15.61 -3.94 3.63
C ALA A 130 -15.06 -4.60 2.35
N GLY A 131 -13.94 -5.31 2.45
CA GLY A 131 -13.23 -5.82 1.29
C GLY A 131 -12.44 -4.72 0.56
N GLY A 132 -12.03 -5.00 -0.67
CA GLY A 132 -11.18 -4.10 -1.43
C GLY A 132 -10.26 -4.84 -2.40
N VAL A 133 -9.13 -4.22 -2.70
CA VAL A 133 -8.06 -4.83 -3.49
C VAL A 133 -6.71 -4.46 -2.91
N VAL A 134 -5.83 -5.45 -2.81
CA VAL A 134 -4.41 -5.28 -2.52
C VAL A 134 -3.64 -5.59 -3.78
N PHE A 135 -2.66 -4.78 -4.13
CA PHE A 135 -1.81 -5.03 -5.29
C PHE A 135 -0.40 -4.52 -5.08
N ALA A 136 0.53 -5.08 -5.83
CA ALA A 136 1.92 -4.63 -5.89
C ALA A 136 2.58 -5.10 -7.19
N SER A 137 3.81 -4.65 -7.43
CA SER A 137 4.57 -5.02 -8.62
C SER A 137 5.17 -6.42 -8.50
N THR A 138 5.20 -7.14 -9.62
CA THR A 138 5.82 -8.46 -9.85
C THR A 138 7.16 -8.34 -10.59
N GLU A 139 7.64 -7.12 -10.87
CA GLU A 139 8.90 -6.89 -11.56
C GLU A 139 9.80 -5.89 -10.83
N LEU A 140 11.05 -5.81 -11.30
CA LEU A 140 11.94 -4.70 -10.96
C LEU A 140 11.46 -3.45 -11.69
N GLY A 141 11.14 -2.41 -10.94
CA GLY A 141 10.79 -1.15 -11.54
C GLY A 141 12.02 -0.34 -11.94
N GLU A 142 11.89 0.46 -12.99
CA GLU A 142 12.90 1.43 -13.38
C GLU A 142 12.63 2.74 -12.65
N GLY A 143 13.57 3.16 -11.79
CA GLY A 143 13.47 4.45 -11.12
C GLY A 143 13.67 5.57 -12.12
N ILE A 144 12.64 6.40 -12.37
CA ILE A 144 12.87 7.66 -13.06
C ILE A 144 13.49 8.64 -12.06
N ALA A 145 14.59 9.28 -12.47
CA ALA A 145 15.21 10.35 -11.70
C ALA A 145 14.20 11.44 -11.32
N VAL A 146 14.32 11.94 -10.09
CA VAL A 146 13.46 12.93 -9.40
C VAL A 146 13.38 14.31 -10.13
N GLY A 147 13.92 14.45 -11.34
CA GLY A 147 13.98 15.70 -12.10
C GLY A 147 13.01 15.82 -13.28
N VAL A 148 12.19 14.79 -13.58
CA VAL A 148 11.23 14.88 -14.69
C VAL A 148 9.97 15.62 -14.21
N PRO A 149 9.64 16.81 -14.78
CA PRO A 149 8.44 17.56 -14.41
C PRO A 149 7.18 16.70 -14.61
N PHE A 150 6.18 16.87 -13.73
CA PHE A 150 4.88 16.16 -13.72
C PHE A 150 4.88 14.68 -13.34
N VAL A 151 6.00 13.97 -13.51
CA VAL A 151 6.10 12.55 -13.10
C VAL A 151 6.49 12.46 -11.62
N GLY A 152 7.36 13.35 -11.14
CA GLY A 152 7.95 13.22 -9.80
C GLY A 152 8.76 11.94 -9.65
N GLY A 153 9.54 11.79 -8.58
CA GLY A 153 10.24 10.52 -8.37
C GLY A 153 9.21 9.39 -8.33
N HIS A 154 9.24 8.53 -9.35
CA HIS A 154 8.31 7.41 -9.52
C HIS A 154 9.10 6.22 -10.03
N THR A 155 8.76 5.06 -9.51
CA THR A 155 9.18 3.79 -10.08
C THR A 155 8.20 3.46 -11.20
N LEU A 156 8.70 3.33 -12.43
CA LEU A 156 7.88 2.83 -13.53
C LEU A 156 7.85 1.32 -13.50
N TYR A 157 6.63 0.82 -13.67
CA TYR A 157 6.36 -0.58 -13.91
C TYR A 157 5.62 -0.69 -15.24
N SER A 158 5.92 -1.72 -16.02
CA SER A 158 5.14 -2.16 -17.15
C SER A 158 3.69 -2.37 -16.73
N ARG A 159 2.77 -2.20 -17.68
CA ARG A 159 1.33 -2.23 -17.38
C ARG A 159 0.86 -3.59 -16.84
N ASP A 160 1.55 -4.65 -17.24
CA ASP A 160 1.15 -6.03 -16.97
C ASP A 160 1.88 -6.64 -15.77
N SER A 161 2.71 -5.86 -15.06
CA SER A 161 3.54 -6.36 -13.96
C SER A 161 2.91 -6.20 -12.58
N PHE A 162 1.58 -6.18 -12.46
CA PHE A 162 0.91 -6.09 -11.17
C PHE A 162 0.10 -7.34 -10.87
N GLU A 163 0.24 -7.86 -9.66
CA GLU A 163 -0.71 -8.81 -9.10
C GLU A 163 -1.76 -8.09 -8.27
N TYR A 164 -3.02 -8.53 -8.41
CA TYR A 164 -4.15 -7.98 -7.68
C TYR A 164 -4.88 -9.10 -6.92
N ILE A 165 -5.00 -8.94 -5.61
CA ILE A 165 -5.82 -9.81 -4.76
C ILE A 165 -7.04 -9.03 -4.30
N TYR A 166 -8.22 -9.51 -4.68
CA TYR A 166 -9.49 -8.90 -4.33
C TYR A 166 -10.05 -9.55 -3.07
N PHE A 167 -10.69 -8.75 -2.23
CA PHE A 167 -11.27 -9.19 -0.97
C PHE A 167 -12.75 -8.83 -0.90
N LYS A 168 -13.56 -9.78 -0.41
CA LYS A 168 -14.93 -9.51 0.06
C LYS A 168 -14.92 -9.14 1.55
N PRO A 169 -16.01 -8.54 2.07
CA PRO A 169 -16.22 -8.42 3.51
C PRO A 169 -15.94 -9.75 4.22
N GLY A 170 -15.32 -9.66 5.39
CA GLY A 170 -14.79 -10.81 6.13
C GLY A 170 -13.30 -11.10 5.87
N GLY A 171 -12.66 -10.39 4.93
CA GLY A 171 -11.25 -10.63 4.58
C GLY A 171 -11.04 -11.88 3.73
N ILE A 172 -12.09 -12.29 2.99
CA ILE A 172 -12.10 -13.49 2.17
C ILE A 172 -11.62 -13.15 0.76
N VAL A 173 -10.64 -13.89 0.25
CA VAL A 173 -10.13 -13.72 -1.13
C VAL A 173 -11.26 -14.00 -2.13
N ASP A 174 -11.49 -13.04 -3.04
CA ASP A 174 -12.43 -13.16 -4.14
C ASP A 174 -11.72 -13.78 -5.34
N ALA A 175 -12.02 -15.06 -5.62
CA ALA A 175 -11.32 -15.86 -6.62
C ALA A 175 -11.38 -15.32 -8.06
N LYS A 176 -12.21 -14.29 -8.33
CA LYS A 176 -12.22 -13.49 -9.57
C LYS A 176 -13.16 -12.30 -9.38
N PRO A 177 -12.70 -11.04 -9.39
CA PRO A 177 -13.62 -9.92 -9.55
C PRO A 177 -14.35 -10.03 -10.89
N SER A 178 -15.64 -9.69 -10.93
CA SER A 178 -16.35 -9.58 -12.20
C SER A 178 -15.66 -8.56 -13.13
N ALA A 179 -15.76 -8.73 -14.45
CA ALA A 179 -15.14 -7.84 -15.43
C ALA A 179 -15.50 -6.35 -15.21
N ALA A 180 -16.68 -6.07 -14.64
CA ALA A 180 -17.12 -4.72 -14.25
C ALA A 180 -16.27 -4.09 -13.13
N ARG A 181 -15.75 -4.88 -12.17
CA ARG A 181 -14.86 -4.40 -11.10
C ARG A 181 -13.45 -4.10 -11.60
N VAL A 182 -12.97 -4.81 -12.63
CA VAL A 182 -11.66 -4.58 -13.27
C VAL A 182 -11.66 -3.30 -14.12
N ALA A 183 -12.81 -2.85 -14.62
CA ALA A 183 -12.90 -1.59 -15.35
C ALA A 183 -12.69 -0.35 -14.43
N MET A 184 -13.05 -0.45 -13.14
CA MET A 184 -12.88 0.65 -12.17
C MET A 184 -11.44 0.82 -11.67
N THR A 185 -10.58 -0.19 -11.80
CA THR A 185 -9.14 -0.10 -11.43
C THR A 185 -8.29 0.64 -12.47
N LYS A 186 -8.80 0.84 -13.70
CA LYS A 186 -8.10 1.56 -14.79
C LYS A 186 -8.02 3.09 -14.60
N LEU A 187 -8.69 3.64 -13.59
CA LEU A 187 -8.64 5.06 -13.27
C LEU A 187 -7.74 5.25 -12.03
N GLY A 188 -6.50 5.64 -12.28
CA GLY A 188 -5.58 6.41 -11.41
C GLY A 188 -5.44 6.07 -9.91
N TRP A 189 -4.22 6.24 -9.42
CA TRP A 189 -3.97 6.64 -8.03
C TRP A 189 -4.79 7.86 -7.60
#